data_AF-A0A1Z5LF00-F1
#
_entry.id   AF-A0A1Z5LF00-F1
#
_cell.length_a   1.000
_cell.length_b   1.000
_cell.length_c   1.000
_cell.angle_alpha   90.00
_cell.angle_beta   90.00
_cell.angle_gamma   90.00
#
_symmetry.space_group_name_H-M   'P 1'
#
loop_
_entity.id
_entity.type
_entity.pdbx_description
1 polymer ?
#
loop_
_entity_poly.entity_id
_entity_poly.type
_entity_poly.pdbx_seq_one_letter_code
_entity_poly.pdbx_strand_id
1 'polypeptide(L)'
;MIAAVSCSDRVFLPLLPEAVKFTSNDVIKSSQLADFLSGVMGYSVKTEDPWNGLAPVIPFHSPRTVVIMDLDGYDTDTVLDVSGPNFPLENNIDPEDQFHVLMERTRMRFSDKNPVVFYMKTGEPLYDHKRAYPELLLSVSPEVAIRLGEATRDADLAKTVRDGIFNSSLSGDDRFLTELYTAVKVIEEIAKRTQNSDAPVIVWLKLEGLRGVVDRYLEESYQASHAQRLIRTFIDRAKS
;
A
#
# COMPACT_ATOMS: atom_id res chain seq x y z
N MET A 1 8.86 10.07 -3.21
CA MET A 1 7.70 9.19 -2.96
C MET A 1 7.87 8.59 -1.56
N ILE A 2 6.78 8.27 -0.86
CA ILE A 2 6.79 7.41 0.33
C ILE A 2 6.12 6.10 -0.06
N ALA A 3 6.70 4.98 0.37
CA ALA A 3 6.03 3.70 0.39
C ALA A 3 5.88 3.27 1.85
N ALA A 4 4.64 3.06 2.29
CA ALA A 4 4.29 2.51 3.58
C ALA A 4 3.59 1.17 3.37
N VAL A 5 3.90 0.20 4.22
CA VAL A 5 3.26 -1.11 4.23
C VAL A 5 2.67 -1.33 5.61
N SER A 6 1.37 -1.51 5.69
CA SER A 6 0.69 -1.92 6.91
C SER A 6 0.41 -3.41 6.83
N CYS A 7 0.79 -4.12 7.87
CA CYS A 7 0.42 -5.51 8.13
C CYS A 7 -0.39 -5.56 9.43
N SER A 8 -0.92 -6.74 9.77
CA SER A 8 -1.76 -6.96 10.95
C SER A 8 -1.18 -6.42 12.26
N ASP A 9 0.14 -6.35 12.44
CA ASP A 9 0.77 -6.01 13.72
C ASP A 9 1.96 -5.05 13.57
N ARG A 10 2.25 -4.58 12.35
CA ARG A 10 3.42 -3.74 12.06
C ARG A 10 3.17 -2.78 10.91
N VAL A 11 3.84 -1.63 10.98
CA VAL A 11 3.98 -0.69 9.86
C VAL A 11 5.44 -0.67 9.43
N PHE A 12 5.68 -0.86 8.14
CA PHE A 12 7.00 -0.77 7.51
C PHE A 12 7.06 0.45 6.60
N LEU A 13 8.23 1.08 6.54
CA LEU A 13 8.51 2.23 5.70
C LEU A 13 9.67 1.93 4.75
N PRO A 14 9.41 1.13 3.71
CA PRO A 14 10.41 0.76 2.72
C PRO A 14 11.09 1.94 2.02
N LEU A 15 10.39 3.07 1.90
CA LEU A 15 10.93 4.29 1.34
C LEU A 15 10.56 5.48 2.23
N LEU A 16 11.58 6.02 2.90
CA LEU A 16 11.45 7.18 3.78
C LEU A 16 11.92 8.46 3.06
N PRO A 17 11.22 9.60 3.20
CA PRO A 17 11.71 10.85 2.65
C PRO A 17 12.83 11.40 3.54
N GLU A 18 13.83 12.06 2.94
CA GLU A 18 14.91 12.74 3.67
C GLU A 18 14.41 13.86 4.61
N ALA A 19 13.17 14.30 4.41
CA ALA A 19 12.55 15.38 5.17
C ALA A 19 12.24 15.03 6.63
N VAL A 20 12.25 13.74 7.02
CA VAL A 20 11.90 13.30 8.38
C VAL A 20 12.87 12.27 8.92
N LYS A 21 12.99 12.21 10.25
CA LYS A 21 13.79 11.23 10.98
C LYS A 21 12.98 10.62 12.10
N PHE A 22 13.14 9.31 12.30
CA PHE A 22 12.58 8.63 13.47
C PHE A 22 13.50 8.77 14.68
N THR A 23 12.90 9.11 15.81
CA THR A 23 13.56 9.29 17.10
C THR A 23 13.20 8.22 18.12
N SER A 24 12.20 7.40 17.82
CA SER A 24 11.72 6.32 18.67
C SER A 24 11.33 5.11 17.81
N ASN A 25 11.29 3.92 18.45
CA ASN A 25 10.73 2.69 17.92
C ASN A 25 9.45 2.27 18.67
N ASP A 26 8.80 3.23 19.34
CA ASP A 26 7.57 2.98 20.10
C ASP A 26 6.45 2.46 19.22
N VAL A 27 5.54 1.71 19.84
CA VAL A 27 4.31 1.21 19.24
C VAL A 27 3.50 2.37 18.66
N ILE A 28 3.01 2.20 17.44
CA ILE A 28 2.04 3.09 16.80
C ILE A 28 0.66 2.49 17.03
N LYS A 29 -0.30 3.27 17.54
CA LYS A 29 -1.71 2.83 17.56
C LYS A 29 -2.31 3.03 16.17
N SER A 30 -3.22 2.16 15.73
CA SER A 30 -3.88 2.35 14.44
C SER A 30 -4.60 3.71 14.39
N SER A 31 -5.15 4.20 15.51
CA SER A 31 -5.72 5.55 15.66
C SER A 31 -4.75 6.72 15.44
N GLN A 32 -3.44 6.45 15.37
CA GLN A 32 -2.40 7.44 15.12
C GLN A 32 -1.90 7.41 13.67
N LEU A 33 -2.37 6.48 12.83
CA LEU A 33 -1.87 6.33 11.45
C LEU A 33 -2.05 7.59 10.61
N ALA A 34 -3.19 8.28 10.73
CA ALA A 34 -3.42 9.51 9.97
C ALA A 34 -2.44 10.62 10.39
N ASP A 35 -2.17 10.73 11.70
CA ASP A 35 -1.25 11.70 12.29
C ASP A 35 0.19 11.40 11.89
N PHE A 36 0.58 10.14 12.00
CA PHE A 36 1.86 9.62 11.57
C PHE A 36 2.10 9.93 10.08
N LEU A 37 1.22 9.49 9.18
CA LEU A 37 1.35 9.72 7.73
C LEU A 37 1.34 11.21 7.39
N SER A 38 0.47 11.99 8.02
CA SER A 38 0.43 13.46 7.89
C SER A 38 1.79 14.08 8.25
N GLY A 39 2.40 13.63 9.35
CA GLY A 39 3.71 14.06 9.79
C GLY A 39 4.83 13.71 8.80
N VAL A 40 4.84 12.48 8.26
CA VAL A 40 5.81 12.06 7.22
C VAL A 40 5.66 12.93 5.96
N MET A 41 4.44 13.37 5.64
CA MET A 41 4.14 14.31 4.56
C MET A 41 4.42 15.79 4.89
N GLY A 42 4.94 16.10 6.08
CA GLY A 42 5.24 17.47 6.50
C GLY A 42 4.01 18.31 6.85
N TYR A 43 2.88 17.68 7.17
CA TYR A 43 1.69 18.38 7.64
C TYR A 43 1.84 18.67 9.14
N SER A 44 1.31 19.81 9.57
CA SER A 44 1.16 20.09 11.00
C SER A 44 -0.06 19.34 11.54
N VAL A 45 0.15 18.53 12.57
CA VAL A 45 -0.89 17.75 13.22
C VAL A 45 -1.18 18.32 14.60
N LYS A 46 -2.47 18.47 14.94
CA LYS A 46 -2.93 18.76 16.30
C LYS A 46 -3.77 17.56 16.75
N THR A 47 -3.31 16.88 17.78
CA THR A 47 -3.95 15.67 18.32
C THR A 47 -3.71 15.61 19.82
N GLU A 48 -4.64 15.00 20.56
CA GLU A 48 -4.54 14.87 22.02
C GLU A 48 -3.62 13.71 22.43
N ASP A 49 -3.41 12.72 21.56
CA ASP A 49 -2.54 11.55 21.78
C ASP A 49 -1.48 11.41 20.65
N PRO A 50 -0.51 12.34 20.55
CA PRO A 50 0.48 12.32 19.47
C PRO A 50 1.48 11.18 19.64
N TRP A 51 1.77 10.48 18.54
CA TRP A 51 2.94 9.61 18.46
C TRP A 51 4.20 10.48 18.26
N ASN A 52 5.07 10.54 19.27
CA ASN A 52 6.23 11.44 19.32
C ASN A 52 7.51 10.81 18.72
N GLY A 53 7.38 9.81 17.85
CA GLY A 53 8.50 9.10 17.24
C GLY A 53 9.07 9.76 15.98
N LEU A 54 8.52 10.90 15.54
CA LEU A 54 8.88 11.58 14.29
C LEU A 54 9.42 13.00 14.55
N ALA A 55 10.56 13.33 13.96
CA ALA A 55 11.11 14.68 13.95
C ALA A 55 11.33 15.21 12.52
N PRO A 56 11.02 16.48 12.21
CA PRO A 56 11.32 17.08 10.92
C PRO A 56 12.82 17.33 10.77
N VAL A 57 13.38 17.01 9.61
CA VAL A 57 14.78 17.26 9.25
C VAL A 57 14.87 18.40 8.24
N ILE A 58 14.10 18.33 7.14
CA ILE A 58 14.10 19.35 6.08
C ILE A 58 12.65 19.69 5.69
N PRO A 59 12.06 20.76 6.25
CA PRO A 59 10.62 21.04 6.11
C PRO A 59 10.17 21.36 4.67
N PHE A 60 11.09 21.66 3.75
CA PHE A 60 10.78 22.05 2.37
C PHE A 60 10.80 20.89 1.36
N HIS A 61 11.25 19.69 1.75
CA HIS A 61 11.31 18.51 0.88
C HIS A 61 10.21 17.48 1.20
N SER A 62 9.01 17.97 1.50
CA SER A 62 7.87 17.10 1.80
C SER A 62 7.50 16.26 0.57
N PRO A 63 7.33 14.94 0.72
CA PRO A 63 6.97 14.07 -0.39
C PRO A 63 5.56 14.40 -0.90
N ARG A 64 5.41 14.40 -2.23
CA ARG A 64 4.12 14.61 -2.90
C ARG A 64 3.35 13.32 -3.13
N THR A 65 4.01 12.19 -3.13
CA THR A 65 3.40 10.90 -3.45
C THR A 65 3.54 9.96 -2.28
N VAL A 66 2.43 9.35 -1.86
CA VAL A 66 2.38 8.31 -0.83
C VAL A 66 1.60 7.14 -1.38
N VAL A 67 2.21 5.96 -1.35
CA VAL A 67 1.53 4.69 -1.59
C VAL A 67 1.53 3.91 -0.29
N ILE A 68 0.34 3.50 0.14
CA ILE A 68 0.12 2.69 1.33
C ILE A 68 -0.38 1.34 0.84
N MET A 69 0.35 0.28 1.17
CA MET A 69 -0.04 -1.10 0.92
C MET A 69 -0.53 -1.70 2.24
N ASP A 70 -1.82 -1.99 2.30
CA ASP A 70 -2.46 -2.63 3.45
C ASP A 70 -2.63 -4.11 3.13
N LEU A 71 -1.78 -4.94 3.74
CA LEU A 71 -1.64 -6.35 3.47
C LEU A 71 -2.32 -7.17 4.56
N ASP A 72 -3.38 -7.88 4.20
CA ASP A 72 -4.00 -8.90 5.05
C ASP A 72 -3.48 -10.30 4.69
N GLY A 73 -3.23 -11.11 5.71
CA GLY A 73 -2.65 -12.45 5.61
C GLY A 73 -1.37 -12.66 6.41
N TYR A 74 -0.89 -11.62 7.10
CA TYR A 74 0.18 -11.72 8.10
C TYR A 74 -0.42 -12.05 9.47
N ASP A 75 0.25 -12.91 10.23
CA ASP A 75 0.02 -13.05 11.66
C ASP A 75 1.14 -12.35 12.46
N THR A 76 1.10 -12.47 13.79
CA THR A 76 2.09 -11.85 14.69
C THR A 76 3.49 -12.46 14.61
N ASP A 77 3.62 -13.68 14.08
CA ASP A 77 4.87 -14.41 13.96
C ASP A 77 5.45 -14.31 12.54
N THR A 78 4.63 -13.99 11.54
CA THR A 78 5.04 -13.76 10.15
C THR A 78 5.77 -12.41 10.00
N VAL A 79 7.09 -12.45 9.84
CA VAL A 79 7.85 -11.23 9.58
C VAL A 79 7.95 -10.93 8.08
N LEU A 80 7.36 -9.81 7.65
CA LEU A 80 7.66 -9.22 6.34
C LEU A 80 9.08 -8.65 6.35
N ASP A 81 10.02 -9.38 5.75
CA ASP A 81 11.41 -8.96 5.60
C ASP A 81 11.56 -7.92 4.47
N VAL A 82 11.34 -6.66 4.80
CA VAL A 82 11.58 -5.51 3.92
C VAL A 82 12.51 -4.51 4.59
N SER A 83 13.41 -3.93 3.80
CA SER A 83 14.33 -2.90 4.31
C SER A 83 13.56 -1.64 4.74
N GLY A 84 14.13 -0.89 5.70
CA GLY A 84 13.59 0.37 6.19
C GLY A 84 13.11 0.31 7.65
N PRO A 85 12.75 1.46 8.24
CA PRO A 85 12.18 1.51 9.58
C PRO A 85 10.87 0.72 9.65
N ASN A 86 10.64 0.07 10.78
CA ASN A 86 9.39 -0.61 11.06
C ASN A 86 9.01 -0.47 12.53
N PHE A 87 7.71 -0.40 12.78
CA PHE A 87 7.13 -0.10 14.08
C PHE A 87 6.03 -1.10 14.39
N PRO A 88 5.93 -1.61 15.64
CA PRO A 88 4.76 -2.37 16.06
C PRO A 88 3.49 -1.53 15.91
N LEU A 89 2.39 -2.17 15.49
CA LEU A 89 1.09 -1.56 15.30
C LEU A 89 0.08 -2.17 16.28
N GLU A 90 -0.53 -1.34 17.12
CA GLU A 90 -1.63 -1.71 17.99
C GLU A 90 -2.95 -1.36 17.31
N ASN A 91 -3.72 -2.35 16.85
CA ASN A 91 -5.01 -2.11 16.19
C ASN A 91 -6.11 -1.82 17.21
N ASN A 92 -6.28 -0.55 17.55
CA ASN A 92 -7.34 -0.09 18.43
C ASN A 92 -8.58 0.41 17.68
N ILE A 93 -8.46 0.68 16.38
CA ILE A 93 -9.55 1.06 15.45
C ILE A 93 -9.30 0.52 14.03
N ASP A 94 -10.27 0.68 13.13
CA ASP A 94 -10.12 0.39 11.70
C ASP A 94 -9.15 1.38 11.01
N PRO A 95 -8.07 0.93 10.34
CA PRO A 95 -7.18 1.79 9.57
C PRO A 95 -7.88 2.59 8.46
N GLU A 96 -9.01 2.13 7.92
CA GLU A 96 -9.77 2.86 6.89
C GLU A 96 -10.33 4.19 7.41
N ASP A 97 -10.71 4.26 8.69
CA ASP A 97 -11.12 5.52 9.34
C ASP A 97 -9.99 6.56 9.31
N GLN A 98 -8.75 6.10 9.43
CA GLN A 98 -7.55 6.94 9.40
C GLN A 98 -7.22 7.41 7.99
N PHE A 99 -7.49 6.59 6.99
CA PHE A 99 -7.42 7.04 5.61
C PHE A 99 -8.37 8.23 5.37
N HIS A 100 -9.60 8.19 5.88
CA HIS A 100 -10.53 9.30 5.74
C HIS A 100 -10.03 10.60 6.40
N VAL A 101 -9.42 10.50 7.58
CA VAL A 101 -8.81 11.66 8.25
C VAL A 101 -7.65 12.24 7.41
N LEU A 102 -6.77 11.40 6.88
CA LEU A 102 -5.66 11.83 6.02
C LEU A 102 -6.17 12.46 4.71
N MET A 103 -7.23 11.90 4.13
CA MET A 103 -7.88 12.38 2.92
C MET A 103 -8.42 13.80 3.12
N GLU A 104 -9.20 14.04 4.17
CA GLU A 104 -9.77 15.36 4.45
C GLU A 104 -8.67 16.40 4.69
N ARG A 105 -7.65 16.06 5.49
CA ARG A 105 -6.49 16.95 5.70
C ARG A 105 -5.80 17.33 4.40
N THR A 106 -5.61 16.36 3.51
CA THR A 106 -4.95 16.58 2.22
C THR A 106 -5.81 17.45 1.30
N ARG A 107 -7.12 17.18 1.22
CA ARG A 107 -8.06 17.98 0.42
C ARG A 107 -8.16 19.41 0.91
N MET A 108 -8.23 19.62 2.22
CA MET A 108 -8.24 20.96 2.82
C MET A 108 -6.94 21.72 2.56
N ARG A 109 -5.78 21.06 2.70
CA ARG A 109 -4.47 21.70 2.53
C ARG A 109 -4.14 22.06 1.08
N PHE A 110 -4.66 21.28 0.13
CA PHE A 110 -4.37 21.42 -1.29
C PHE A 110 -5.63 21.71 -2.11
N SER A 111 -6.60 22.42 -1.54
CA SER A 111 -7.91 22.67 -2.17
C SER A 111 -7.82 23.35 -3.53
N ASP A 112 -6.74 24.08 -3.79
CA ASP A 112 -6.43 24.78 -5.04
C ASP A 112 -5.70 23.90 -6.08
N LYS A 113 -5.21 22.71 -5.69
CA LYS A 113 -4.32 21.88 -6.53
C LYS A 113 -4.93 20.54 -6.97
N ASN A 114 -6.20 20.27 -6.70
CA ASN A 114 -6.87 19.01 -7.05
C ASN A 114 -6.08 17.76 -6.63
N PRO A 115 -5.84 17.55 -5.32
CA PRO A 115 -5.08 16.41 -4.83
C PRO A 115 -5.80 15.11 -5.16
N VAL A 116 -5.02 14.09 -5.48
CA VAL A 116 -5.55 12.74 -5.66
C VAL A 116 -5.41 12.04 -4.33
N VAL A 117 -6.54 11.63 -3.75
CA VAL A 117 -6.55 10.79 -2.57
C VAL A 117 -7.65 9.74 -2.72
N PHE A 118 -7.27 8.47 -2.81
CA PHE A 118 -8.25 7.39 -2.85
C PHE A 118 -7.76 6.10 -2.21
N TYR A 119 -8.74 5.36 -1.67
CA TYR A 119 -8.61 4.02 -1.16
C TYR A 119 -9.22 3.05 -2.15
N MET A 120 -8.58 1.91 -2.38
CA MET A 120 -9.12 0.86 -3.23
C MET A 120 -8.80 -0.51 -2.66
N LYS A 121 -9.82 -1.39 -2.69
CA LYS A 121 -9.62 -2.83 -2.58
C LYS A 121 -9.19 -3.34 -3.94
N THR A 122 -7.95 -3.81 -4.04
CA THR A 122 -7.36 -4.19 -5.33
C THR A 122 -8.02 -5.42 -5.93
N GLY A 123 -8.74 -6.23 -5.16
CA GLY A 123 -9.44 -7.43 -5.63
C GLY A 123 -10.84 -7.17 -6.18
N GLU A 124 -11.38 -5.98 -5.95
CA GLU A 124 -12.76 -5.62 -6.28
C GLU A 124 -12.89 -4.96 -7.66
N PRO A 125 -14.10 -4.89 -8.26
CA PRO A 125 -14.35 -4.10 -9.46
C PRO A 125 -14.01 -2.62 -9.25
N LEU A 126 -13.37 -1.98 -10.23
CA LEU A 126 -12.81 -0.62 -10.08
C LEU A 126 -13.55 0.42 -10.93
N TYR A 127 -14.84 0.22 -11.23
CA TYR A 127 -15.59 1.13 -12.11
C TYR A 127 -15.64 2.56 -11.57
N ASP A 128 -15.94 2.72 -10.28
CA ASP A 128 -16.03 4.04 -9.64
C ASP A 128 -14.67 4.72 -9.56
N HIS A 129 -13.61 3.97 -9.20
CA HIS A 129 -12.25 4.49 -9.19
C HIS A 129 -11.78 4.89 -10.58
N LYS A 130 -12.03 4.07 -11.61
CA LYS A 130 -11.67 4.35 -13.01
C LYS A 130 -12.43 5.57 -13.54
N ARG A 131 -13.68 5.77 -13.12
CA ARG A 131 -14.47 6.96 -13.45
C ARG A 131 -13.94 8.22 -12.76
N ALA A 132 -13.55 8.11 -11.48
CA ALA A 132 -13.03 9.23 -10.69
C ALA A 132 -11.60 9.63 -11.10
N TYR A 133 -10.76 8.63 -11.43
CA TYR A 133 -9.33 8.81 -11.71
C TYR A 133 -8.91 8.07 -13.00
N PRO A 134 -9.49 8.40 -14.16
CA PRO A 134 -9.27 7.66 -15.41
C PRO A 134 -7.81 7.64 -15.85
N GLU A 135 -7.08 8.72 -15.63
CA GLU A 135 -5.66 8.84 -15.99
C GLU A 135 -4.76 7.97 -15.11
N LEU A 136 -5.06 7.84 -13.81
CA LEU A 136 -4.25 7.05 -12.88
C LEU A 136 -4.48 5.56 -13.00
N LEU A 137 -5.60 5.19 -13.60
CA LEU A 137 -5.96 3.80 -13.79
C LEU A 137 -5.94 3.44 -15.26
N LEU A 138 -5.34 4.24 -16.16
CA LEU A 138 -5.46 4.10 -17.62
C LEU A 138 -5.18 2.67 -18.09
N SER A 139 -4.08 2.07 -17.63
CA SER A 139 -3.66 0.69 -17.94
C SER A 139 -4.35 -0.39 -17.10
N VAL A 140 -5.19 -0.03 -16.14
CA VAL A 140 -5.88 -0.96 -15.24
C VAL A 140 -7.32 -1.15 -15.71
N SER A 141 -7.69 -2.39 -16.02
CA SER A 141 -9.07 -2.74 -16.32
C SER A 141 -9.95 -2.68 -15.05
N PRO A 142 -11.18 -2.13 -15.12
CA PRO A 142 -12.08 -2.16 -13.97
C PRO A 142 -12.60 -3.57 -13.65
N GLU A 143 -12.52 -4.50 -14.59
CA GLU A 143 -13.04 -5.87 -14.45
C GLU A 143 -12.01 -6.81 -13.82
N VAL A 144 -12.43 -7.52 -12.78
CA VAL A 144 -11.60 -8.51 -12.04
C VAL A 144 -11.11 -9.62 -12.98
N ALA A 145 -12.01 -10.18 -13.80
CA ALA A 145 -11.68 -11.29 -14.70
C ALA A 145 -10.64 -10.92 -15.78
N ILE A 146 -10.71 -9.69 -16.30
CA ILE A 146 -9.70 -9.19 -17.25
C ILE A 146 -8.35 -9.07 -16.56
N ARG A 147 -8.30 -8.47 -15.37
CA ARG A 147 -7.06 -8.31 -14.60
C ARG A 147 -6.45 -9.65 -14.20
N LEU A 148 -7.25 -10.65 -13.86
CA LEU A 148 -6.75 -12.02 -13.65
C LEU A 148 -6.14 -12.61 -14.93
N GLY A 149 -6.82 -12.43 -16.07
CA GLY A 149 -6.30 -12.83 -17.38
C GLY A 149 -5.00 -12.12 -17.78
N GLU A 150 -4.81 -10.88 -17.34
CA GLU A 150 -3.57 -10.13 -17.54
C GLU A 150 -2.47 -10.55 -16.54
N ALA A 151 -2.82 -10.79 -15.27
CA ALA A 151 -1.91 -11.30 -14.25
C ALA A 151 -1.28 -12.64 -14.68
N THR A 152 -2.06 -13.53 -15.28
CA THR A 152 -1.57 -14.82 -15.80
C THR A 152 -0.71 -14.71 -17.07
N ARG A 153 -0.56 -13.50 -17.63
CA ARG A 153 0.32 -13.18 -18.77
C ARG A 153 1.48 -12.26 -18.40
N ASP A 154 1.44 -11.66 -17.22
CA ASP A 154 2.51 -10.83 -16.67
C ASP A 154 3.80 -11.64 -16.49
N ALA A 155 4.96 -11.05 -16.78
CA ALA A 155 6.22 -11.79 -16.84
C ALA A 155 6.56 -12.52 -15.53
N ASP A 156 6.30 -11.87 -14.38
CA ASP A 156 6.65 -12.41 -13.07
C ASP A 156 5.55 -13.34 -12.55
N LEU A 157 4.29 -12.92 -12.64
CA LEU A 157 3.16 -13.69 -12.11
C LEU A 157 2.85 -14.90 -12.99
N ALA A 158 2.92 -14.79 -14.32
CA ALA A 158 2.69 -15.92 -15.22
C ALA A 158 3.70 -17.04 -15.01
N LYS A 159 4.94 -16.71 -14.60
CA LYS A 159 5.93 -17.74 -14.26
C LYS A 159 5.44 -18.58 -13.09
N THR A 160 4.93 -17.95 -12.04
CA THR A 160 4.43 -18.68 -10.86
C THR A 160 3.22 -19.57 -11.16
N VAL A 161 2.39 -19.17 -12.11
CA VAL A 161 1.27 -20.01 -12.59
C VAL A 161 1.77 -21.17 -13.45
N ARG A 162 2.69 -20.93 -14.39
CA ARG A 162 3.29 -21.97 -15.24
C ARG A 162 4.06 -23.02 -14.43
N ASP A 163 4.77 -22.57 -13.40
CA ASP A 163 5.55 -23.43 -12.50
C ASP A 163 4.64 -24.19 -11.51
N GLY A 164 3.32 -24.01 -11.58
CA GLY A 164 2.34 -24.72 -10.74
C GLY A 164 2.31 -24.25 -9.29
N ILE A 165 2.87 -23.07 -8.98
CA ILE A 165 2.92 -22.49 -7.64
C ILE A 165 1.54 -21.97 -7.26
N PHE A 166 0.93 -21.17 -8.13
CA PHE A 166 -0.43 -20.67 -7.96
C PHE A 166 -1.33 -21.20 -9.07
N ASN A 167 -2.58 -21.50 -8.73
CA ASN A 167 -3.58 -21.92 -9.68
C ASN A 167 -4.68 -20.85 -9.76
N SER A 168 -4.73 -20.10 -10.87
CA SER A 168 -5.70 -19.03 -11.09
C SER A 168 -7.16 -19.48 -11.17
N SER A 169 -7.43 -20.79 -11.13
CA SER A 169 -8.79 -21.35 -11.03
C SER A 169 -9.20 -21.66 -9.58
N LEU A 170 -8.25 -21.60 -8.64
CA LEU A 170 -8.53 -21.74 -7.22
C LEU A 170 -8.80 -20.36 -6.63
N SER A 171 -9.86 -20.29 -5.83
CA SER A 171 -10.09 -19.14 -4.94
C SER A 171 -8.82 -18.85 -4.13
N GLY A 172 -8.58 -17.61 -3.74
CA GLY A 172 -7.38 -17.22 -2.97
C GLY A 172 -6.17 -16.98 -3.87
N ASP A 173 -5.80 -17.94 -4.72
CA ASP A 173 -4.74 -17.77 -5.71
C ASP A 173 -5.15 -16.77 -6.79
N ASP A 174 -6.36 -16.90 -7.32
CA ASP A 174 -6.96 -15.97 -8.27
C ASP A 174 -6.96 -14.53 -7.74
N ARG A 175 -7.34 -14.37 -6.47
CA ARG A 175 -7.41 -13.10 -5.77
C ARG A 175 -6.02 -12.53 -5.56
N PHE A 176 -5.10 -13.31 -5.02
CA PHE A 176 -3.70 -12.88 -4.81
C PHE A 176 -3.05 -12.42 -6.12
N LEU A 177 -3.19 -13.18 -7.20
CA LEU A 177 -2.66 -12.83 -8.52
C LEU A 177 -3.30 -11.53 -9.04
N THR A 178 -4.62 -11.42 -8.97
CA THR A 178 -5.36 -10.22 -9.39
C THR A 178 -4.92 -8.97 -8.63
N GLU A 179 -4.88 -9.06 -7.30
CA GLU A 179 -4.57 -7.95 -6.42
C GLU A 179 -3.15 -7.45 -6.60
N LEU A 180 -2.18 -8.36 -6.64
CA LEU A 180 -0.79 -8.01 -6.82
C LEU A 180 -0.54 -7.39 -8.21
N TYR A 181 -1.14 -7.95 -9.26
CA TYR A 181 -1.09 -7.36 -10.60
C TYR A 181 -1.68 -5.94 -10.62
N THR A 182 -2.84 -5.77 -10.00
CA THR A 182 -3.53 -4.48 -9.94
C THR A 182 -2.68 -3.45 -9.22
N ALA A 183 -2.13 -3.80 -8.05
CA ALA A 183 -1.30 -2.91 -7.25
C ALA A 183 -0.04 -2.48 -8.02
N VAL A 184 0.63 -3.41 -8.71
CA VAL A 184 1.77 -3.10 -9.60
C VAL A 184 1.38 -2.09 -10.67
N LYS A 185 0.28 -2.31 -11.40
CA LYS A 185 -0.14 -1.40 -12.48
C LYS A 185 -0.55 -0.03 -11.97
N VAL A 186 -1.23 0.05 -10.83
CA VAL A 186 -1.56 1.33 -10.20
C VAL A 186 -0.30 2.11 -9.83
N ILE A 187 0.69 1.46 -9.22
CA ILE A 187 1.95 2.12 -8.84
C ILE A 187 2.73 2.57 -10.09
N GLU A 188 2.78 1.76 -11.15
CA GLU A 188 3.39 2.14 -12.44
C GLU A 188 2.74 3.42 -13.02
N GLU A 189 1.42 3.56 -12.98
CA GLU A 189 0.73 4.77 -13.45
C GLU A 189 0.97 5.98 -12.55
N ILE A 190 1.00 5.79 -11.22
CA ILE A 190 1.32 6.85 -10.26
C ILE A 190 2.75 7.37 -10.50
N ALA A 191 3.72 6.47 -10.72
CA ALA A 191 5.10 6.82 -10.99
C ALA A 191 5.23 7.69 -12.25
N LYS A 192 4.48 7.37 -13.31
CA LYS A 192 4.45 8.19 -14.55
C LYS A 192 3.88 9.59 -14.32
N ARG A 193 2.82 9.74 -13.52
CA ARG A 193 2.15 11.03 -13.29
C ARG A 193 2.95 11.97 -12.39
N THR A 194 3.60 11.41 -11.37
CA THR A 194 4.21 12.19 -10.28
C THR A 194 5.49 12.92 -10.69
N GLN A 195 6.00 12.67 -11.89
CA GLN A 195 7.12 13.42 -12.46
C GLN A 195 6.77 14.88 -12.83
N ASN A 196 5.48 15.24 -12.96
CA ASN A 196 5.05 16.52 -13.53
C ASN A 196 3.95 17.27 -12.75
N SER A 197 3.66 16.92 -11.49
CA SER A 197 2.54 17.51 -10.74
C SER A 197 2.93 18.00 -9.34
N ASP A 198 2.50 19.22 -9.01
CA ASP A 198 2.62 19.82 -7.67
C ASP A 198 1.55 19.34 -6.69
N ALA A 199 0.52 18.64 -7.17
CA ALA A 199 -0.58 18.13 -6.37
C ALA A 199 -0.17 16.82 -5.69
N PRO A 200 -0.48 16.62 -4.39
CA PRO A 200 -0.16 15.35 -3.76
C PRO A 200 -1.04 14.21 -4.30
N VAL A 201 -0.44 13.02 -4.35
CA VAL A 201 -1.08 11.77 -4.73
C VAL A 201 -0.93 10.80 -3.58
N ILE A 202 -2.03 10.48 -2.90
CA ILE A 202 -2.09 9.52 -1.81
C ILE A 202 -2.97 8.36 -2.26
N VAL A 203 -2.41 7.16 -2.29
CA VAL A 203 -3.13 5.97 -2.71
C VAL A 203 -2.99 4.90 -1.64
N TRP A 204 -4.13 4.42 -1.14
CA TRP A 204 -4.21 3.32 -0.19
C TRP A 204 -4.75 2.08 -0.90
N LEU A 205 -3.89 1.08 -1.05
CA LEU A 205 -4.15 -0.18 -1.73
C LEU A 205 -4.37 -1.26 -0.69
N LYS A 206 -5.57 -1.80 -0.60
CA LYS A 206 -5.85 -2.98 0.24
C LYS A 206 -5.68 -4.25 -0.57
N LEU A 207 -4.89 -5.18 -0.06
CA LEU A 207 -4.60 -6.49 -0.62
C LEU A 207 -4.93 -7.55 0.44
N GLU A 208 -5.93 -8.39 0.17
CA GLU A 208 -6.44 -9.44 1.07
C GLU A 208 -6.13 -10.86 0.53
N GLY A 209 -5.46 -10.95 -0.63
CA GLY A 209 -5.20 -12.20 -1.33
C GLY A 209 -4.21 -13.11 -0.61
N LEU A 210 -3.26 -12.55 0.15
CA LEU A 210 -2.32 -13.37 0.93
C LEU A 210 -3.06 -14.18 1.99
N ARG A 211 -4.08 -13.60 2.67
CA ARG A 211 -4.97 -14.34 3.58
C ARG A 211 -5.56 -15.57 2.88
N GLY A 212 -6.08 -15.41 1.66
CA GLY A 212 -6.63 -16.51 0.88
C GLY A 212 -5.63 -17.60 0.48
N VAL A 213 -4.35 -17.25 0.30
CA VAL A 213 -3.26 -18.21 0.08
C VAL A 213 -2.95 -18.96 1.38
N VAL A 214 -2.77 -18.23 2.49
CA VAL A 214 -2.46 -18.81 3.81
C VAL A 214 -3.58 -19.72 4.30
N ASP A 215 -4.84 -19.30 4.20
CA ASP A 215 -6.00 -20.09 4.63
C ASP A 215 -6.10 -21.44 3.89
N ARG A 216 -5.59 -21.50 2.66
CA ARG A 216 -5.67 -22.69 1.80
C ARG A 216 -4.47 -23.61 1.91
N TYR A 217 -3.27 -23.05 1.88
CA TYR A 217 -2.05 -23.83 1.84
C TYR A 217 -1.36 -23.94 3.20
N LEU A 218 -1.79 -23.15 4.18
CA LEU A 218 -1.09 -22.88 5.45
C LEU A 218 0.14 -21.99 5.27
N GLU A 219 0.53 -21.32 6.35
CA GLU A 219 1.60 -20.32 6.38
C GLU A 219 2.98 -20.89 6.00
N GLU A 220 3.29 -22.10 6.46
CA GLU A 220 4.57 -22.80 6.21
C GLU A 220 4.66 -23.41 4.81
N SER A 221 3.66 -23.18 3.96
CA SER A 221 3.61 -23.77 2.63
C SER A 221 4.58 -23.12 1.66
N TYR A 222 4.92 -23.90 0.64
CA TYR A 222 5.69 -23.41 -0.50
C TYR A 222 4.99 -22.22 -1.20
N GLN A 223 3.67 -22.26 -1.30
CA GLN A 223 2.85 -21.20 -1.89
C GLN A 223 2.89 -19.91 -1.06
N ALA A 224 2.71 -20.00 0.26
CA ALA A 224 2.77 -18.85 1.15
C ALA A 224 4.16 -18.19 1.13
N SER A 225 5.22 -18.99 1.18
CA SER A 225 6.61 -18.49 1.04
C SER A 225 6.84 -17.76 -0.28
N HIS A 226 6.33 -18.32 -1.39
CA HIS A 226 6.41 -17.67 -2.70
C HIS A 226 5.56 -16.40 -2.80
N ALA A 227 4.39 -16.36 -2.17
CA ALA A 227 3.53 -15.18 -2.11
C ALA A 227 4.25 -14.04 -1.37
N GLN A 228 4.83 -14.32 -0.20
CA GLN A 228 5.63 -13.35 0.55
C GLN A 228 6.84 -12.86 -0.25
N ARG A 229 7.51 -13.72 -1.03
CA ARG A 229 8.63 -13.31 -1.90
C ARG A 229 8.17 -12.37 -3.01
N LEU A 230 7.02 -12.63 -3.62
CA LEU A 230 6.43 -11.76 -4.63
C LEU A 230 6.03 -10.41 -4.04
N ILE A 231 5.41 -10.39 -2.86
CA ILE A 231 5.08 -9.16 -2.11
C ILE A 231 6.35 -8.34 -1.85
N ARG A 232 7.43 -8.95 -1.36
CA ARG A 232 8.72 -8.27 -1.15
C ARG A 232 9.28 -7.68 -2.45
N THR A 233 9.28 -8.47 -3.52
CA THR A 233 9.74 -8.01 -4.85
C THR A 233 8.91 -6.83 -5.34
N PHE A 234 7.60 -6.86 -5.10
CA PHE A 234 6.69 -5.78 -5.43
C PHE A 234 6.97 -4.51 -4.61
N ILE A 235 7.13 -4.64 -3.29
CA ILE A 235 7.49 -3.52 -2.41
C ILE A 235 8.81 -2.89 -2.85
N ASP A 236 9.80 -3.69 -3.25
CA ASP A 236 11.07 -3.17 -3.77
C ASP A 236 10.91 -2.42 -5.09
N ARG A 237 10.01 -2.86 -5.97
CA ARG A 237 9.67 -2.13 -7.21
C ARG A 237 8.92 -0.83 -6.93
N ALA A 238 8.11 -0.78 -5.88
CA ALA A 238 7.43 0.46 -5.48
C ALA A 238 8.42 1.54 -4.96
N LYS A 239 9.69 1.17 -4.69
CA LYS A 239 10.74 2.13 -4.29
C LYS A 239 11.37 2.85 -5.49
N SER A 240 11.37 2.25 -6.69
CA SER A 240 12.04 2.75 -7.90
C SER A 240 11.15 3.67 -8.72
#